data_AF-A0A9D2INA9-F1
#
_entry.id   AF-A0A9D2INA9-F1
#
_cell.length_a   1.000
_cell.length_b   1.000
_cell.length_c   1.000
_cell.angle_alpha   90.00
_cell.angle_beta   90.00
_cell.angle_gamma   90.00
#
_symmetry.space_group_name_H-M   'P 1'
#
loop_
_entity.id
_entity.type
_entity.pdbx_description
1 polymer ?
#
loop_
_entity_poly.entity_id
_entity_poly.type
_entity_poly.pdbx_seq_one_letter_code
_entity_poly.pdbx_strand_id
1 'polypeptide(L)'
;SVVWSNKKQGFLCPHCGEVITQTVSMDGSSYIEPVSQSFFLKENRKNHKCSRCGDVLWSALNPDIVSRWVKVSDMGFVYRKFAHEYLQNCKPKYRDTIEKICKNPDAYIRAVGAERKYSLSGYIKKTFRKVDGLICDELHEYSGNSSQGAAMAELAGISDKVVALTGTLINGYALGMFYLLFRLKSGLMIMDNQDYLNGTDWCKQYGVIQYIFTTVEEIYHAKSRVSSRTQKRLLPGVSPLVYTRFMLNNTVFLSLSDLSDHLPEYEEIPIGIDLPDNVHKEYEKIEKSFKGLFKDGSFRKIINRVMSKYLHLMVSYPDQPYGHEPIMHPITNDTLCETPDLCAPNTLQAKDYRLWELMEPKLKRGEKIIIYNSWTRLDTHSKLLALLTEHGINVKFMSPSVSTDKREEWVEKQLKKGMQVLIVNPKLVETGIDLNAFTSLFFYDVGYNLYTFRQAARRSYRINQTAPRIEVYILYYKDTIQAKALELMSQKLLAAQVIEGHISDEGIAAMHHCMDMTSELARSITKGLKSDLAVLRDNFKRMAVLHDKNMDLSAVKPSNEQISFYKIAS
;
A
#
# COMPACT_ATOMS: atom_id res chain seq x y z
N SER A 1 -29.23 -25.27 3.92
CA SER A 1 -29.28 -26.73 4.18
C SER A 1 -30.41 -27.15 5.12
N VAL A 2 -30.98 -26.23 5.92
CA VAL A 2 -32.10 -26.47 6.85
C VAL A 2 -33.36 -27.04 6.18
N VAL A 3 -34.09 -27.91 6.89
CA VAL A 3 -35.26 -28.64 6.36
C VAL A 3 -36.46 -28.52 7.30
N TRP A 4 -37.66 -28.31 6.76
CA TRP A 4 -38.89 -28.34 7.54
C TRP A 4 -39.31 -29.76 7.93
N SER A 5 -39.69 -29.98 9.18
CA SER A 5 -40.28 -31.23 9.66
C SER A 5 -41.75 -31.06 10.03
N ASN A 6 -42.64 -31.84 9.41
CA ASN A 6 -44.05 -31.89 9.77
C ASN A 6 -44.28 -32.48 11.17
N LYS A 7 -43.43 -33.43 11.60
CA LYS A 7 -43.57 -34.10 12.90
C LYS A 7 -43.19 -33.17 14.06
N LYS A 8 -42.12 -32.38 13.89
CA LYS A 8 -41.62 -31.45 14.91
C LYS A 8 -42.16 -30.01 14.75
N GLN A 9 -42.98 -29.75 13.72
CA GLN A 9 -43.52 -28.42 13.39
C GLN A 9 -42.46 -27.31 13.42
N GLY A 10 -41.31 -27.56 12.79
CA GLY A 10 -40.18 -26.64 12.83
C GLY A 10 -39.08 -26.96 11.83
N PHE A 11 -38.20 -25.98 11.61
CA PHE A 11 -37.00 -26.11 10.80
C PHE A 11 -35.89 -26.82 11.58
N LEU A 12 -35.30 -27.85 11.00
CA LEU A 12 -34.30 -28.70 11.64
C LEU A 12 -32.88 -28.36 11.20
N CYS A 13 -31.96 -28.36 12.18
CA CYS A 13 -30.54 -28.37 11.90
C CYS A 13 -30.16 -29.63 11.10
N PRO A 14 -29.42 -29.51 9.99
CA PRO A 14 -29.05 -30.66 9.16
C PRO A 14 -28.08 -31.64 9.85
N HIS A 15 -27.35 -31.19 10.88
CA HIS A 15 -26.37 -32.01 11.58
C HIS A 15 -26.93 -32.66 12.84
N CYS A 16 -27.49 -31.88 13.77
CA CYS A 16 -28.01 -32.44 15.03
C CYS A 16 -29.51 -32.83 14.98
N GLY A 17 -30.24 -32.49 13.91
CA GLY A 17 -31.65 -32.85 13.75
C GLY A 17 -32.62 -32.12 14.69
N GLU A 18 -32.14 -31.10 15.41
CA GLU A 18 -32.94 -30.36 16.38
C GLU A 18 -33.64 -29.15 15.78
N VAL A 19 -34.81 -28.81 16.36
CA VAL A 19 -35.59 -27.65 15.93
C VAL A 19 -34.82 -26.38 16.25
N ILE A 20 -34.68 -25.53 15.25
CA ILE A 20 -34.06 -24.23 15.38
C ILE A 20 -35.08 -23.30 16.01
N THR A 21 -34.69 -22.65 17.09
CA THR A 21 -35.54 -21.75 17.87
C THR A 21 -34.93 -20.37 17.99
N GLN A 22 -35.79 -19.37 18.24
CA GLN A 22 -35.38 -18.00 18.55
C GLN A 22 -36.02 -17.56 19.86
N THR A 23 -35.36 -16.63 20.55
CA THR A 23 -35.92 -15.95 21.71
C THR A 23 -36.70 -14.73 21.23
N VAL A 24 -37.99 -14.69 21.52
CA VAL A 24 -38.87 -13.54 21.28
C VAL A 24 -39.18 -12.87 22.60
N SER A 25 -39.17 -11.54 22.60
CA SER A 25 -39.50 -10.71 23.76
C SER A 25 -40.75 -9.91 23.45
N MET A 26 -41.85 -10.17 24.16
CA MET A 26 -43.07 -9.37 24.14
C MET A 26 -43.42 -8.99 25.58
N ASP A 27 -43.74 -7.72 25.78
CA ASP A 27 -44.28 -7.19 27.05
C ASP A 27 -43.44 -7.54 28.29
N GLY A 28 -42.11 -7.46 28.16
CA GLY A 28 -41.18 -7.69 29.27
C GLY A 28 -40.91 -9.16 29.63
N SER A 29 -41.52 -10.10 28.91
CA SER A 29 -41.29 -11.55 29.07
C SER A 29 -40.64 -12.14 27.82
N SER A 30 -39.68 -13.06 28.02
CA SER A 30 -38.97 -13.73 26.92
C SER A 30 -39.35 -15.20 26.87
N TYR A 31 -39.68 -15.70 25.68
CA TYR A 31 -40.00 -17.10 25.44
C TYR A 31 -39.28 -17.61 24.18
N ILE A 32 -39.13 -18.94 24.11
CA ILE A 32 -38.43 -19.63 23.02
C ILE A 32 -39.48 -20.22 22.09
N GLU A 33 -39.43 -19.87 20.81
CA GLU A 33 -40.32 -20.40 19.78
C GLU A 33 -39.54 -20.97 18.58
N PRO A 34 -40.10 -21.95 17.84
CA PRO A 34 -39.53 -22.39 16.56
C PRO A 34 -39.46 -21.25 15.55
N VAL A 35 -38.33 -21.15 14.84
CA VAL A 35 -38.19 -20.13 13.79
C VAL A 35 -39.07 -20.43 12.59
N SER A 36 -39.59 -19.38 11.93
CA SER A 36 -40.29 -19.49 10.64
C SER A 36 -39.32 -19.29 9.46
N GLN A 37 -39.81 -19.45 8.22
CA GLN A 37 -38.95 -19.30 7.04
C GLN A 37 -38.37 -17.89 6.90
N SER A 38 -39.02 -16.87 7.46
CA SER A 38 -38.56 -15.48 7.42
C SER A 38 -37.21 -15.29 8.12
N PHE A 39 -36.93 -16.12 9.13
CA PHE A 39 -35.65 -16.16 9.82
C PHE A 39 -34.50 -16.52 8.87
N PHE A 40 -34.76 -17.22 7.77
CA PHE A 40 -33.77 -17.64 6.77
C PHE A 40 -33.88 -16.87 5.45
N LEU A 41 -34.57 -15.71 5.42
CA LEU A 41 -34.59 -14.87 4.22
C LEU A 41 -33.18 -14.40 3.84
N LYS A 42 -32.38 -13.96 4.81
CA LYS A 42 -31.00 -13.50 4.60
C LYS A 42 -30.09 -13.99 5.71
N GLU A 43 -28.87 -14.36 5.33
CA GLU A 43 -27.84 -14.77 6.28
C GLU A 43 -27.43 -13.61 7.19
N ASN A 44 -27.35 -13.88 8.48
CA ASN A 44 -26.96 -12.94 9.53
C ASN A 44 -26.31 -13.72 10.70
N ARG A 45 -25.77 -13.00 11.70
CA ARG A 45 -25.06 -13.63 12.83
C ARG A 45 -25.93 -14.60 13.65
N LYS A 46 -27.25 -14.39 13.72
CA LYS A 46 -28.17 -15.21 14.51
C LYS A 46 -28.55 -16.52 13.82
N ASN A 47 -28.55 -16.55 12.48
CA ASN A 47 -28.96 -17.71 11.69
C ASN A 47 -27.80 -18.40 10.96
N HIS A 48 -26.57 -17.90 11.06
CA HIS A 48 -25.40 -18.50 10.40
C HIS A 48 -25.08 -19.89 10.96
N LYS A 49 -25.17 -20.05 12.28
CA LYS A 49 -24.83 -21.28 13.01
C LYS A 49 -25.98 -21.78 13.86
N CYS A 50 -26.04 -23.10 14.04
CA CYS A 50 -26.96 -23.72 14.99
C CYS A 50 -26.59 -23.30 16.42
N SER A 51 -27.56 -22.80 17.18
CA SER A 51 -27.38 -22.43 18.60
C SER A 51 -27.00 -23.60 19.50
N ARG A 52 -27.27 -24.84 19.06
CA ARG A 52 -27.05 -26.06 19.85
C ARG A 52 -25.74 -26.79 19.52
N CYS A 53 -25.43 -27.01 18.24
CA CYS A 53 -24.22 -27.74 17.83
C CYS A 53 -23.12 -26.86 17.21
N GLY A 54 -23.40 -25.59 16.92
CA GLY A 54 -22.42 -24.66 16.33
C GLY A 54 -22.18 -24.84 14.82
N ASP A 55 -22.78 -25.85 14.19
CA ASP A 55 -22.63 -26.09 12.75
C ASP A 55 -23.31 -25.04 11.89
N VAL A 56 -22.75 -24.82 10.71
CA VAL A 56 -23.23 -23.82 9.75
C VAL A 56 -24.55 -24.27 9.12
N LEU A 57 -25.58 -23.41 9.21
CA LEU A 57 -26.93 -23.67 8.69
C LEU A 57 -27.08 -23.29 7.20
N TRP A 58 -26.09 -22.58 6.68
CA TRP A 58 -26.03 -22.09 5.31
C TRP A 58 -25.05 -22.93 4.49
N SER A 59 -25.38 -23.11 3.21
CA SER A 59 -24.55 -23.86 2.28
C SER A 59 -24.60 -23.16 0.93
N ALA A 60 -23.52 -23.27 0.16
CA ALA A 60 -23.51 -22.77 -1.21
C ALA A 60 -24.66 -23.41 -2.00
N LEU A 61 -25.35 -22.60 -2.83
CA LEU A 61 -26.41 -23.09 -3.68
C LEU A 61 -25.78 -23.81 -4.86
N ASN A 62 -26.08 -25.10 -5.00
CA ASN A 62 -25.67 -25.88 -6.15
C ASN A 62 -26.68 -25.62 -7.29
N PRO A 63 -26.27 -24.98 -8.40
CA PRO A 63 -27.17 -24.72 -9.51
C PRO A 63 -27.62 -26.01 -10.20
N ASP A 64 -26.95 -27.15 -10.03
CA ASP A 64 -27.29 -28.39 -10.74
C ASP A 64 -28.37 -29.22 -10.02
N ILE A 65 -28.85 -28.78 -8.84
CA ILE A 65 -29.81 -29.50 -8.01
C ILE A 65 -31.00 -28.61 -7.65
N VAL A 66 -32.22 -29.17 -7.70
CA VAL A 66 -33.42 -28.50 -7.21
C VAL A 66 -33.35 -28.37 -5.68
N SER A 67 -32.89 -27.22 -5.20
CA SER A 67 -32.83 -26.89 -3.77
C SER A 67 -34.22 -26.62 -3.20
N ARG A 68 -34.48 -27.04 -1.95
CA ARG A 68 -35.72 -26.73 -1.19
C ARG A 68 -35.88 -25.23 -0.92
N TRP A 69 -34.77 -24.50 -0.90
CA TRP A 69 -34.70 -23.05 -0.79
C TRP A 69 -34.41 -22.43 -2.15
N VAL A 70 -35.18 -21.41 -2.53
CA VAL A 70 -35.02 -20.68 -3.79
C VAL A 70 -34.62 -19.24 -3.49
N LYS A 71 -33.57 -18.75 -4.14
CA LYS A 71 -33.17 -17.35 -4.05
C LYS A 71 -34.05 -16.49 -4.97
N VAL A 72 -34.84 -15.60 -4.39
CA VAL A 72 -35.71 -14.66 -5.11
C VAL A 72 -35.04 -13.28 -5.12
N SER A 73 -34.21 -13.03 -6.13
CA SER A 73 -33.53 -11.74 -6.35
C SER A 73 -32.90 -11.16 -5.05
N ASP A 74 -33.15 -9.88 -4.75
CA ASP A 74 -32.72 -9.16 -3.55
C ASP A 74 -33.64 -9.37 -2.32
N MET A 75 -34.77 -10.07 -2.48
CA MET A 75 -35.67 -10.44 -1.37
C MET A 75 -34.99 -11.38 -0.40
N GLY A 76 -34.30 -12.40 -0.92
CA GLY A 76 -33.64 -13.43 -0.12
C GLY A 76 -34.04 -14.84 -0.51
N PHE A 77 -33.92 -15.78 0.43
CA PHE A 77 -34.26 -17.19 0.24
C PHE A 77 -35.66 -17.49 0.74
N VAL A 78 -36.45 -18.16 -0.11
CA VAL A 78 -37.82 -18.60 0.19
C VAL A 78 -37.86 -20.12 0.21
N TYR A 79 -38.54 -20.69 1.21
CA TYR A 79 -38.74 -22.13 1.28
C TYR A 79 -39.91 -22.53 0.38
N ARG A 80 -39.68 -23.43 -0.59
CA ARG A 80 -40.67 -23.76 -1.64
C ARG A 80 -42.06 -24.10 -1.09
N LYS A 81 -42.12 -24.91 -0.03
CA LYS A 81 -43.38 -25.33 0.61
C LYS A 81 -44.20 -24.16 1.16
N PHE A 82 -43.54 -23.12 1.63
CA PHE A 82 -44.17 -21.97 2.30
C PHE A 82 -44.14 -20.70 1.44
N ALA A 83 -43.82 -20.81 0.15
CA ALA A 83 -43.74 -19.65 -0.75
C ALA A 83 -45.04 -18.83 -0.78
N HIS A 84 -46.20 -19.48 -0.59
CA HIS A 84 -47.51 -18.84 -0.57
C HIS A 84 -47.68 -17.77 0.52
N GLU A 85 -46.97 -17.88 1.65
CA GLU A 85 -47.00 -16.90 2.74
C GLU A 85 -46.56 -15.49 2.29
N TYR A 86 -45.79 -15.40 1.20
CA TYR A 86 -45.30 -14.13 0.68
C TYR A 86 -46.18 -13.51 -0.41
N LEU A 87 -47.20 -14.20 -0.94
CA LEU A 87 -48.03 -13.68 -2.05
C LEU A 87 -48.81 -12.40 -1.67
N GLN A 88 -49.28 -12.33 -0.43
CA GLN A 88 -50.07 -11.20 0.07
C GLN A 88 -49.21 -9.95 0.33
N ASN A 89 -47.98 -10.14 0.83
CA ASN A 89 -47.14 -9.06 1.38
C ASN A 89 -45.81 -8.81 0.62
N CYS A 90 -45.64 -9.34 -0.60
CA CYS A 90 -44.44 -9.10 -1.41
C CYS A 90 -44.57 -7.89 -2.36
N LYS A 91 -43.43 -7.27 -2.68
CA LYS A 91 -43.36 -6.21 -3.70
C LYS A 91 -43.74 -6.77 -5.08
N PRO A 92 -44.36 -5.96 -5.97
CA PRO A 92 -44.80 -6.42 -7.29
C PRO A 92 -43.73 -7.16 -8.11
N LYS A 93 -42.47 -6.68 -8.05
CA LYS A 93 -41.33 -7.29 -8.76
C LYS A 93 -41.02 -8.75 -8.39
N TYR A 94 -41.55 -9.28 -7.28
CA TYR A 94 -41.31 -10.66 -6.85
C TYR A 94 -42.52 -11.59 -7.06
N ARG A 95 -43.72 -11.04 -7.28
CA ARG A 95 -44.98 -11.81 -7.33
C ARG A 95 -44.90 -12.92 -8.37
N ASP A 96 -44.49 -12.60 -9.60
CA ASP A 96 -44.42 -13.58 -10.68
C ASP A 96 -43.48 -14.75 -10.36
N THR A 97 -42.38 -14.49 -9.66
CA THR A 97 -41.42 -15.54 -9.27
C THR A 97 -42.01 -16.41 -8.16
N ILE A 98 -42.68 -15.80 -7.18
CA ILE A 98 -43.32 -16.53 -6.07
C ILE A 98 -44.52 -17.35 -6.58
N GLU A 99 -45.34 -16.79 -7.46
CA GLU A 99 -46.45 -17.52 -8.10
C GLU A 99 -45.97 -18.73 -8.90
N LYS A 100 -44.86 -18.59 -9.64
CA LYS A 100 -44.23 -19.72 -10.35
C LYS A 100 -43.80 -20.82 -9.38
N ILE A 101 -43.20 -20.46 -8.24
CA ILE A 101 -42.81 -21.41 -7.20
C ILE A 101 -44.05 -22.09 -6.60
N CYS A 102 -45.13 -21.35 -6.34
CA CYS A 102 -46.37 -21.90 -5.78
C CYS A 102 -47.09 -22.85 -6.77
N LYS A 103 -47.13 -22.50 -8.06
CA LYS A 103 -47.76 -23.31 -9.12
C LYS A 103 -46.97 -24.59 -9.43
N ASN A 104 -45.65 -24.51 -9.37
CA ASN A 104 -44.79 -25.68 -9.59
C ASN A 104 -43.62 -25.70 -8.57
N PRO A 105 -43.85 -26.30 -7.39
CA PRO A 105 -42.85 -26.37 -6.33
C PRO A 105 -41.57 -27.09 -6.74
N ASP A 106 -41.61 -27.99 -7.72
CA ASP A 106 -40.44 -28.75 -8.19
C ASP A 106 -39.73 -28.09 -9.39
N ALA A 107 -40.23 -26.93 -9.86
CA ALA A 107 -39.64 -26.21 -10.97
C ALA A 107 -38.18 -25.85 -10.68
N TYR A 108 -37.31 -26.14 -11.65
CA TYR A 108 -35.94 -25.69 -11.65
C TYR A 108 -35.88 -24.17 -11.84
N ILE A 109 -35.29 -23.46 -10.87
CA ILE A 109 -35.11 -22.00 -10.90
C ILE A 109 -33.62 -21.72 -10.74
N ARG A 110 -32.99 -21.25 -11.82
CA ARG A 110 -31.57 -20.90 -11.80
C ARG A 110 -31.34 -19.72 -10.86
N ALA A 111 -30.54 -19.92 -9.81
CA ALA A 111 -30.11 -18.83 -8.97
C ALA A 111 -29.05 -18.00 -9.71
N VAL A 112 -29.45 -16.80 -10.15
CA VAL A 112 -28.54 -15.86 -10.83
C VAL A 112 -27.33 -15.57 -9.92
N GLY A 113 -26.12 -15.84 -10.44
CA GLY A 113 -24.85 -15.65 -9.73
C GLY A 113 -24.31 -16.84 -8.96
N ALA A 114 -25.05 -17.96 -8.87
CA ALA A 114 -24.56 -19.21 -8.25
C ALA A 114 -23.80 -20.06 -9.30
N GLU A 115 -22.68 -19.55 -9.78
CA GLU A 115 -21.79 -20.29 -10.70
C GLU A 115 -20.52 -20.72 -9.96
N ARG A 116 -20.07 -21.95 -10.23
CA ARG A 116 -18.82 -22.45 -9.66
C ARG A 116 -17.66 -21.74 -10.34
N LYS A 117 -17.09 -20.75 -9.64
CA LYS A 117 -15.91 -20.02 -10.10
C LYS A 117 -14.66 -20.82 -9.80
N TYR A 118 -13.75 -20.89 -10.77
CA TYR A 118 -12.42 -21.47 -10.64
C TYR A 118 -11.39 -20.34 -10.73
N SER A 119 -10.25 -20.47 -10.03
CA SER A 119 -9.11 -19.60 -10.31
C SER A 119 -8.63 -19.87 -11.73
N LEU A 120 -8.19 -18.81 -12.43
CA LEU A 120 -7.65 -18.97 -13.77
C LEU A 120 -6.40 -19.86 -13.76
N SER A 121 -5.53 -19.69 -12.77
CA SER A 121 -4.36 -20.56 -12.54
C SER A 121 -4.74 -22.03 -12.35
N GLY A 122 -5.79 -22.30 -11.57
CA GLY A 122 -6.27 -23.66 -11.32
C GLY A 122 -6.89 -24.28 -12.57
N TYR A 123 -7.60 -23.48 -13.36
CA TYR A 123 -8.10 -23.90 -14.67
C TYR A 123 -6.95 -24.23 -15.63
N ILE A 124 -5.94 -23.36 -15.74
CA ILE A 124 -4.76 -23.58 -16.59
C ILE A 124 -4.03 -24.86 -16.16
N LYS A 125 -3.76 -25.02 -14.86
CA LYS A 125 -3.12 -26.21 -14.29
C LYS A 125 -3.89 -27.49 -14.61
N LYS A 126 -5.22 -27.47 -14.49
CA LYS A 126 -6.06 -28.64 -14.76
C LYS A 126 -6.13 -28.99 -16.25
N THR A 127 -6.20 -27.97 -17.09
CA THR A 127 -6.42 -28.10 -18.54
C THR A 127 -5.13 -28.43 -19.28
N PHE A 128 -4.07 -27.64 -19.09
CA PHE A 128 -2.82 -27.77 -19.85
C PHE A 128 -1.82 -28.72 -19.19
N ARG A 129 -1.87 -28.87 -17.85
CA ARG A 129 -1.00 -29.71 -17.01
C ARG A 129 0.49 -29.37 -17.03
N LYS A 130 1.00 -28.81 -18.13
CA LYS A 130 2.39 -28.41 -18.34
C LYS A 130 2.44 -27.15 -19.20
N VAL A 131 3.40 -26.27 -18.89
CA VAL A 131 3.69 -25.03 -19.61
C VAL A 131 5.19 -24.98 -19.87
N ASP A 132 5.64 -24.52 -21.05
CA ASP A 132 7.07 -24.51 -21.39
C ASP A 132 7.85 -23.44 -20.61
N GLY A 133 7.21 -22.31 -20.31
CA GLY A 133 7.84 -21.20 -19.62
C GLY A 133 6.85 -20.28 -18.92
N LEU A 134 7.26 -19.72 -17.79
CA LEU A 134 6.56 -18.70 -17.05
C LEU A 134 7.48 -17.50 -16.85
N ILE A 135 6.97 -16.31 -17.17
CA ILE A 135 7.63 -15.03 -16.85
C ILE A 135 6.77 -14.33 -15.81
N CYS A 136 7.35 -14.03 -14.65
CA CYS A 136 6.72 -13.28 -13.59
C CYS A 136 7.41 -11.93 -13.45
N ASP A 137 6.72 -10.87 -13.85
CA ASP A 137 7.18 -9.50 -13.60
C ASP A 137 6.71 -9.01 -12.21
N GLU A 138 7.42 -8.02 -11.66
CA GLU A 138 7.22 -7.47 -10.31
C GLU A 138 7.09 -8.55 -9.22
N LEU A 139 8.06 -9.48 -9.18
CA LEU A 139 8.08 -10.67 -8.32
C LEU A 139 7.75 -10.36 -6.84
N HIS A 140 8.11 -9.18 -6.35
CA HIS A 140 7.88 -8.77 -4.97
C HIS A 140 6.39 -8.73 -4.58
N GLU A 141 5.47 -8.51 -5.53
CA GLU A 141 4.02 -8.55 -5.27
C GLU A 141 3.54 -9.95 -4.82
N TYR A 142 4.24 -11.00 -5.23
CA TYR A 142 3.89 -12.38 -4.91
C TYR A 142 4.44 -12.82 -3.54
N SER A 143 5.17 -11.97 -2.82
CA SER A 143 5.86 -12.33 -1.56
C SER A 143 4.94 -12.74 -0.41
N GLY A 144 3.69 -12.26 -0.39
CA GLY A 144 2.75 -12.57 0.68
C GLY A 144 2.11 -13.95 0.57
N ASN A 145 1.51 -14.43 1.67
CA ASN A 145 0.57 -15.55 1.63
C ASN A 145 -0.79 -15.08 1.08
N SER A 146 -0.84 -14.81 -0.22
CA SER A 146 -1.98 -14.22 -0.92
C SER A 146 -2.49 -15.13 -2.03
N SER A 147 -3.73 -14.89 -2.49
CA SER A 147 -4.30 -15.59 -3.65
C SER A 147 -3.46 -15.39 -4.92
N GLN A 148 -2.86 -14.21 -5.09
CA GLN A 148 -1.95 -13.91 -6.21
C GLN A 148 -0.68 -14.76 -6.13
N GLY A 149 -0.07 -14.86 -4.93
CA GLY A 149 1.09 -15.73 -4.71
C GLY A 149 0.78 -17.22 -4.89
N ALA A 150 -0.42 -17.66 -4.50
CA ALA A 150 -0.87 -19.04 -4.74
C ALA A 150 -1.05 -19.33 -6.24
N ALA A 151 -1.62 -18.39 -7.00
CA ALA A 151 -1.76 -18.51 -8.45
C ALA A 151 -0.39 -18.61 -9.16
N MET A 152 0.57 -17.78 -8.76
CA MET A 152 1.94 -17.86 -9.25
C MET A 152 2.60 -19.21 -8.95
N ALA A 153 2.41 -19.74 -7.73
CA ALA A 153 2.94 -21.05 -7.34
C ALA A 153 2.37 -22.19 -8.20
N GLU A 154 1.07 -22.15 -8.48
CA GLU A 154 0.41 -23.15 -9.35
C GLU A 154 0.98 -23.14 -10.76
N LEU A 155 1.19 -21.96 -11.33
CA LEU A 155 1.76 -21.80 -12.67
C LEU A 155 3.25 -22.18 -12.69
N ALA A 156 4.02 -21.74 -11.70
CA ALA A 156 5.45 -22.08 -11.60
C ALA A 156 5.65 -23.59 -11.47
N GLY A 157 4.79 -24.27 -10.69
CA GLY A 157 4.86 -25.72 -10.47
C GLY A 157 4.50 -26.58 -11.69
N ILE A 158 3.87 -26.01 -12.72
CA ILE A 158 3.61 -26.70 -14.00
C ILE A 158 4.52 -26.21 -15.13
N SER A 159 5.41 -25.25 -14.86
CA SER A 159 6.26 -24.64 -15.88
C SER A 159 7.64 -25.29 -15.93
N ASP A 160 8.16 -25.59 -17.12
CA ASP A 160 9.52 -26.14 -17.29
C ASP A 160 10.61 -25.10 -16.95
N LYS A 161 10.36 -23.83 -17.31
CA LYS A 161 11.23 -22.70 -17.04
C LYS A 161 10.46 -21.60 -16.34
N VAL A 162 11.09 -20.96 -15.35
CA VAL A 162 10.52 -19.81 -14.65
C VAL A 162 11.55 -18.69 -14.65
N VAL A 163 11.20 -17.55 -15.23
CA VAL A 163 11.97 -16.30 -15.19
C VAL A 163 11.20 -15.34 -14.32
N ALA A 164 11.84 -14.83 -13.28
CA ALA A 164 11.23 -13.88 -12.36
C ALA A 164 12.00 -12.56 -12.38
N LEU A 165 11.28 -11.46 -12.56
CA LEU A 165 11.82 -10.11 -12.72
C LEU A 165 11.30 -9.24 -11.58
N THR A 166 12.17 -8.42 -11.00
CA THR A 166 11.78 -7.41 -10.00
C THR A 166 12.89 -6.37 -9.88
N GLY A 167 12.51 -5.09 -9.73
CA GLY A 167 13.48 -4.04 -9.39
C GLY A 167 13.99 -4.13 -7.95
N THR A 168 13.22 -4.76 -7.05
CA THR A 168 13.59 -4.96 -5.64
C THR A 168 13.13 -6.33 -5.17
N LEU A 169 14.05 -7.22 -4.80
CA LEU A 169 13.66 -8.57 -4.35
C LEU A 169 13.12 -8.59 -2.92
N ILE A 170 13.60 -7.68 -2.06
CA ILE A 170 13.32 -7.71 -0.62
C ILE A 170 12.67 -6.39 -0.21
N ASN A 171 11.57 -6.46 0.52
CA ASN A 171 10.94 -5.32 1.20
C ASN A 171 11.59 -4.99 2.56
N GLY A 172 12.81 -5.46 2.79
CA GLY A 172 13.54 -5.37 4.06
C GLY A 172 13.32 -6.51 5.05
N TYR A 173 12.35 -7.40 4.86
CA TYR A 173 12.10 -8.51 5.79
C TYR A 173 12.42 -9.88 5.22
N ALA A 174 13.03 -10.74 6.04
CA ALA A 174 13.29 -12.13 5.67
C ALA A 174 11.99 -12.88 5.29
N LEU A 175 10.88 -12.57 5.96
CA LEU A 175 9.58 -13.18 5.65
C LEU A 175 9.11 -12.86 4.22
N GLY A 176 9.51 -11.72 3.65
CA GLY A 176 9.19 -11.36 2.27
C GLY A 176 9.79 -12.32 1.24
N MET A 177 10.92 -12.94 1.55
CA MET A 177 11.54 -13.94 0.68
C MET A 177 11.01 -15.35 0.90
N PHE A 178 10.55 -15.65 2.13
CA PHE A 178 10.18 -17.00 2.55
C PHE A 178 9.21 -17.69 1.58
N TYR A 179 8.06 -17.07 1.30
CA TYR A 179 7.08 -17.68 0.40
C TYR A 179 7.54 -17.66 -1.06
N LEU A 180 8.34 -16.68 -1.49
CA LEU A 180 8.90 -16.67 -2.85
C LEU A 180 9.85 -17.85 -3.06
N LEU A 181 10.75 -18.08 -2.10
CA LEU A 181 11.70 -19.19 -2.14
C LEU A 181 10.99 -20.54 -2.09
N PHE A 182 9.92 -20.69 -1.30
CA PHE A 182 9.12 -21.91 -1.34
C PHE A 182 8.45 -22.17 -2.70
N ARG A 183 8.05 -21.11 -3.41
CA ARG A 183 7.41 -21.24 -4.73
C ARG A 183 8.41 -21.55 -5.84
N LEU A 184 9.60 -20.95 -5.78
CA LEU A 184 10.61 -21.06 -6.83
C LEU A 184 11.68 -22.13 -6.57
N LYS A 185 11.95 -22.44 -5.29
CA LYS A 185 13.08 -23.24 -4.80
C LYS A 185 12.67 -24.14 -3.62
N SER A 186 11.48 -24.75 -3.70
CA SER A 186 10.94 -25.63 -2.65
C SER A 186 11.94 -26.71 -2.19
N GLY A 187 12.67 -27.32 -3.13
CA GLY A 187 13.68 -28.33 -2.82
C GLY A 187 14.79 -27.82 -1.90
N LEU A 188 15.33 -26.62 -2.15
CA LEU A 188 16.34 -26.01 -1.29
C LEU A 188 15.78 -25.63 0.08
N MET A 189 14.53 -25.12 0.13
CA MET A 189 13.87 -24.79 1.40
C MET A 189 13.67 -26.03 2.28
N ILE A 190 13.26 -27.15 1.69
CA ILE A 190 13.10 -28.43 2.40
C ILE A 190 14.45 -28.97 2.86
N MET A 191 15.49 -28.92 2.01
CA MET A 191 16.86 -29.31 2.39
C MET A 191 17.42 -28.47 3.54
N ASP A 192 16.97 -27.22 3.65
CA ASP A 192 17.31 -26.32 4.75
C ASP A 192 16.39 -26.47 5.99
N ASN A 193 15.61 -27.57 6.06
CA ASN A 193 14.69 -27.88 7.15
C ASN A 193 13.62 -26.80 7.41
N GLN A 194 13.21 -26.07 6.37
CA GLN A 194 12.14 -25.08 6.48
C GLN A 194 10.77 -25.74 6.25
N ASP A 195 9.76 -25.30 7.02
CA ASP A 195 8.36 -25.70 6.85
C ASP A 195 7.55 -24.53 6.29
N TYR A 196 6.85 -24.75 5.18
CA TYR A 196 5.99 -23.77 4.51
C TYR A 196 4.98 -23.09 5.45
N LEU A 197 4.46 -23.81 6.44
CA LEU A 197 3.48 -23.26 7.39
C LEU A 197 4.12 -22.42 8.49
N ASN A 198 5.45 -22.46 8.62
CA ASN A 198 6.19 -21.86 9.73
C ASN A 198 7.26 -20.86 9.26
N GLY A 199 6.80 -19.73 8.72
CA GLY A 199 7.69 -18.61 8.41
C GLY A 199 8.36 -17.96 9.63
N THR A 200 7.96 -18.31 10.86
CA THR A 200 8.58 -17.77 12.07
C THR A 200 9.97 -18.35 12.28
N ASP A 201 10.16 -19.64 12.02
CA ASP A 201 11.46 -20.29 12.20
C ASP A 201 12.46 -19.83 11.14
N TRP A 202 12.00 -19.63 9.90
CA TRP A 202 12.77 -18.93 8.87
C TRP A 202 13.26 -17.56 9.36
N CYS A 203 12.37 -16.75 9.95
CA CYS A 203 12.73 -15.44 10.47
C CYS A 203 13.68 -15.51 11.68
N LYS A 204 13.67 -16.59 12.48
CA LYS A 204 14.65 -16.77 13.57
C LYS A 204 16.05 -17.05 13.02
N GLN A 205 16.12 -17.79 11.92
CA GLN A 205 17.38 -18.22 11.33
C GLN A 205 17.98 -17.14 10.41
N TYR A 206 17.15 -16.49 9.61
CA TYR A 206 17.60 -15.58 8.54
C TYR A 206 17.07 -14.15 8.67
N GLY A 207 16.27 -13.87 9.69
CA GLY A 207 15.72 -12.53 9.93
C GLY A 207 16.07 -11.99 11.30
N VAL A 208 15.46 -10.86 11.65
CA VAL A 208 15.60 -10.22 12.96
C VAL A 208 14.27 -10.28 13.68
N ILE A 209 14.25 -10.82 14.90
CA ILE A 209 13.05 -10.90 15.74
C ILE A 209 13.29 -10.19 17.06
N GLN A 210 12.41 -9.26 17.40
CA GLN A 210 12.36 -8.62 18.70
C GLN A 210 11.35 -9.34 19.59
N TYR A 211 11.79 -9.69 20.81
CA TYR A 211 10.94 -10.19 21.87
C TYR A 211 10.68 -9.07 22.86
N ILE A 212 9.41 -8.68 23.01
CA ILE A 212 8.98 -7.70 24.01
C ILE A 212 8.35 -8.48 25.15
N PHE A 213 8.99 -8.43 26.31
CA PHE A 213 8.49 -9.00 27.55
C PHE A 213 7.76 -7.89 28.32
N THR A 214 6.45 -8.03 28.49
CA THR A 214 5.71 -7.17 29.42
C THR A 214 5.65 -7.87 30.77
N THR A 215 6.42 -7.38 31.73
CA THR A 215 6.34 -7.80 33.12
C THR A 215 5.28 -6.95 33.80
N VAL A 216 4.25 -7.59 34.34
CA VAL A 216 3.32 -6.92 35.25
C VAL A 216 3.94 -7.04 36.64
N GLU A 217 4.47 -5.94 37.19
CA GLU A 217 4.83 -5.90 38.60
C GLU A 217 3.52 -5.89 39.42
N GLU A 218 3.23 -6.99 40.11
CA GLU A 218 2.24 -6.96 41.19
C GLU A 218 2.89 -6.28 42.40
N ILE A 219 2.29 -5.18 42.85
CA ILE A 219 2.54 -4.65 44.19
C ILE A 219 2.04 -5.71 45.18
N TYR A 220 3.00 -6.39 45.83
CA TYR A 220 2.84 -7.23 47.01
C TYR A 220 1.64 -8.21 47.02
N HIS A 221 1.89 -9.48 46.70
CA HIS A 221 1.68 -10.61 47.61
C HIS A 221 2.30 -11.89 47.03
N ALA A 222 2.96 -12.66 47.90
CA ALA A 222 3.75 -13.83 47.55
C ALA A 222 2.92 -14.97 46.93
N LYS A 223 3.53 -15.65 45.94
CA LYS A 223 3.16 -16.96 45.33
C LYS A 223 2.18 -16.97 44.14
N SER A 224 2.20 -15.98 43.24
CA SER A 224 1.60 -16.14 41.89
C SER A 224 2.70 -16.27 40.81
N ARG A 225 2.53 -17.19 39.84
CA ARG A 225 3.41 -17.29 38.66
C ARG A 225 3.24 -16.02 37.83
N VAL A 226 4.30 -15.22 37.72
CA VAL A 226 4.36 -14.03 36.85
C VAL A 226 3.96 -14.43 35.42
N SER A 227 2.80 -13.98 34.96
CA SER A 227 2.41 -14.18 33.56
C SER A 227 3.13 -13.13 32.71
N SER A 228 4.23 -13.52 32.07
CA SER A 228 4.91 -12.67 31.09
C SER A 228 4.21 -12.82 29.73
N ARG A 229 3.60 -11.73 29.25
CA ARG A 229 3.08 -11.71 27.88
C ARG A 229 4.25 -11.42 26.95
N THR A 230 4.65 -12.40 26.16
CA THR A 230 5.69 -12.23 25.15
C THR A 230 5.05 -11.81 23.84
N GLN A 231 5.30 -10.57 23.41
CA GLN A 231 4.92 -10.12 22.08
C GLN A 231 6.14 -10.25 21.15
N LYS A 232 5.95 -10.93 20.02
CA LYS A 232 6.97 -11.07 18.98
C LYS A 232 6.75 -10.00 17.92
N ARG A 233 7.82 -9.31 17.53
CA ARG A 233 7.81 -8.34 16.43
C ARG A 233 8.93 -8.70 15.46
N LEU A 234 8.59 -8.90 14.19
CA LEU A 234 9.58 -9.04 13.13
C LEU A 234 10.19 -7.66 12.86
N LEU A 235 11.52 -7.61 12.80
CA LEU A 235 12.26 -6.42 12.42
C LEU A 235 12.85 -6.64 11.02
N PRO A 236 13.09 -5.55 10.26
CA PRO A 236 13.80 -5.66 9.00
C PRO A 236 15.24 -6.13 9.23
N GLY A 237 15.77 -6.81 8.23
CA GLY A 237 17.08 -7.46 8.26
C GLY A 237 16.97 -8.86 7.68
N VAL A 238 17.88 -9.18 6.76
CA VAL A 238 18.00 -10.49 6.13
C VAL A 238 19.45 -10.92 6.22
N SER A 239 19.68 -12.15 6.67
CA SER A 239 21.02 -12.73 6.73
C SER A 239 21.61 -12.84 5.32
N PRO A 240 22.90 -12.47 5.13
CA PRO A 240 23.61 -12.68 3.86
C PRO A 240 23.60 -14.14 3.40
N LEU A 241 23.45 -15.09 4.33
CA LEU A 241 23.38 -16.51 4.02
C LEU A 241 22.21 -16.87 3.09
N VAL A 242 21.13 -16.08 3.09
CA VAL A 242 20.02 -16.31 2.16
C VAL A 242 20.49 -16.16 0.71
N TYR A 243 21.35 -15.18 0.44
CA TYR A 243 21.90 -14.95 -0.89
C TYR A 243 22.77 -16.13 -1.35
N THR A 244 23.73 -16.53 -0.51
CA THR A 244 24.68 -17.59 -0.87
C THR A 244 24.01 -18.96 -0.98
N ARG A 245 23.01 -19.25 -0.16
CA ARG A 245 22.34 -20.57 -0.14
C ARG A 245 21.26 -20.72 -1.21
N PHE A 246 20.51 -19.67 -1.52
CA PHE A 246 19.30 -19.79 -2.35
C PHE A 246 19.38 -19.05 -3.68
N MET A 247 20.22 -18.01 -3.80
CA MET A 247 20.13 -17.07 -4.92
C MET A 247 21.32 -17.11 -5.87
N LEU A 248 22.54 -17.31 -5.34
CA LEU A 248 23.78 -17.16 -6.09
C LEU A 248 23.79 -17.90 -7.44
N ASN A 249 23.20 -19.09 -7.50
CA ASN A 249 23.21 -19.93 -8.71
C ASN A 249 22.19 -19.52 -9.79
N ASN A 250 21.20 -18.68 -9.46
CA ASN A 250 20.04 -18.44 -10.31
C ASN A 250 19.51 -17.00 -10.28
N THR A 251 20.29 -16.05 -9.78
CA THR A 251 19.90 -14.63 -9.76
C THR A 251 21.00 -13.80 -10.39
N VAL A 252 20.61 -12.90 -11.29
CA VAL A 252 21.50 -11.91 -11.89
C VAL A 252 21.05 -10.55 -11.39
N PHE A 253 21.98 -9.80 -10.84
CA PHE A 253 21.78 -8.40 -10.47
C PHE A 253 22.47 -7.55 -11.54
N LEU A 254 21.71 -6.65 -12.16
CA LEU A 254 22.24 -5.68 -13.11
C LEU A 254 21.93 -4.30 -12.56
N SER A 255 22.95 -3.47 -12.44
CA SER A 255 22.77 -2.04 -12.19
C SER A 255 22.70 -1.29 -13.53
N LEU A 256 22.11 -0.10 -13.52
CA LEU A 256 22.10 0.77 -14.71
C LEU A 256 23.52 1.16 -15.12
N SER A 257 24.42 1.36 -14.14
CA SER A 257 25.83 1.66 -14.37
C SER A 257 26.58 0.53 -15.08
N ASP A 258 26.16 -0.73 -14.92
CA ASP A 258 26.78 -1.87 -15.62
C ASP A 258 26.41 -1.92 -17.11
N LEU A 259 25.36 -1.18 -17.53
CA LEU A 259 24.77 -1.27 -18.87
C LEU A 259 25.10 -0.10 -19.79
N SER A 260 25.55 1.03 -19.26
CA SER A 260 25.86 2.21 -20.08
C SER A 260 26.86 3.14 -19.39
N ASP A 261 27.98 3.40 -20.07
CA ASP A 261 28.96 4.44 -19.72
C ASP A 261 28.41 5.87 -19.91
N HIS A 262 27.22 6.02 -20.51
CA HIS A 262 26.63 7.29 -20.93
C HIS A 262 25.23 7.50 -20.35
N LEU A 263 25.01 7.08 -19.09
CA LEU A 263 23.82 7.52 -18.37
C LEU A 263 23.85 9.04 -18.17
N PRO A 264 22.70 9.72 -18.11
CA PRO A 264 22.70 11.14 -17.80
C PRO A 264 23.14 11.39 -16.36
N GLU A 265 23.54 12.62 -16.07
CA GLU A 265 23.69 13.04 -14.68
C GLU A 265 22.34 12.95 -13.97
N TYR A 266 22.35 12.54 -12.70
CA TYR A 266 21.16 12.47 -11.85
C TYR A 266 21.47 13.05 -10.49
N GLU A 267 20.70 14.04 -10.05
CA GLU A 267 20.88 14.66 -8.75
C GLU A 267 19.55 14.87 -8.02
N GLU A 268 19.52 14.49 -6.74
CA GLU A 268 18.45 14.81 -5.80
C GLU A 268 18.87 16.02 -4.94
N ILE A 269 18.10 17.10 -4.99
CA ILE A 269 18.47 18.42 -4.45
C ILE A 269 17.46 18.84 -3.37
N PRO A 270 17.80 18.74 -2.07
CA PRO A 270 16.94 19.20 -1.00
C PRO A 270 16.92 20.74 -0.91
N ILE A 271 15.74 21.34 -1.08
CA ILE A 271 15.49 22.79 -1.02
C ILE A 271 14.77 23.14 0.28
N GLY A 272 15.53 23.69 1.24
CA GLY A 272 14.99 24.17 2.51
C GLY A 272 14.44 25.59 2.39
N ILE A 273 13.24 25.80 2.92
CA ILE A 273 12.47 27.04 2.84
C ILE A 273 12.16 27.52 4.25
N ASP A 274 12.31 28.81 4.50
CA ASP A 274 11.99 29.40 5.79
C ASP A 274 10.46 29.62 5.92
N LEU A 275 9.93 29.36 7.11
CA LEU A 275 8.54 29.65 7.41
C LEU A 275 8.32 31.17 7.53
N PRO A 276 7.21 31.72 7.01
CA PRO A 276 6.79 33.07 7.35
C PRO A 276 6.62 33.24 8.87
N ASP A 277 6.98 34.41 9.41
CA ASP A 277 7.03 34.66 10.87
C ASP A 277 5.71 34.36 11.59
N ASN A 278 4.57 34.68 10.97
CA ASN A 278 3.24 34.39 11.53
C ASN A 278 2.98 32.88 11.60
N VAL A 279 3.30 32.14 10.54
CA VAL A 279 3.13 30.67 10.49
C VAL A 279 4.11 30.00 11.44
N HIS A 280 5.36 30.48 11.53
CA HIS A 280 6.37 29.96 12.45
C HIS A 280 5.91 30.04 13.92
N LYS A 281 5.35 31.17 14.34
CA LYS A 281 4.84 31.36 15.70
C LYS A 281 3.73 30.36 16.06
N GLU A 282 2.77 30.15 15.15
CA GLU A 282 1.71 29.17 15.39
C GLU A 282 2.23 27.73 15.33
N TYR A 283 3.15 27.43 14.42
CA TYR A 283 3.78 26.13 14.32
C TYR A 283 4.50 25.73 15.62
N GLU A 284 5.24 26.67 16.23
CA GLU A 284 5.85 26.45 17.55
C GLU A 284 4.83 26.14 18.64
N LYS A 285 3.64 26.76 18.61
CA LYS A 285 2.58 26.46 19.60
C LYS A 285 2.04 25.05 19.40
N ILE A 286 1.82 24.63 18.15
CA ILE A 286 1.40 23.26 17.81
C ILE A 286 2.45 22.26 18.31
N GLU A 287 3.74 22.52 18.05
CA GLU A 287 4.84 21.66 18.50
C GLU A 287 4.94 21.60 20.04
N LYS A 288 4.81 22.74 20.72
CA LYS A 288 4.80 22.80 22.20
C LYS A 288 3.64 22.03 22.80
N SER A 289 2.43 22.18 22.24
CA SER A 289 1.24 21.42 22.63
C SER A 289 1.49 19.91 22.48
N PHE A 290 2.00 19.47 21.32
CA PHE A 290 2.33 18.07 21.07
C PHE A 290 3.37 17.51 22.05
N LYS A 291 4.46 18.25 22.32
CA LYS A 291 5.48 17.86 23.31
C LYS A 291 4.90 17.78 24.73
N GLY A 292 3.94 18.64 25.06
CA GLY A 292 3.23 18.64 26.34
C GLY A 292 2.52 17.31 26.63
N LEU A 293 1.95 16.67 25.59
CA LEU A 293 1.25 15.38 25.72
C LEU A 293 2.13 14.25 26.25
N PHE A 294 3.43 14.28 26.00
CA PHE A 294 4.36 13.24 26.49
C PHE A 294 4.87 13.51 27.90
N LYS A 295 4.77 14.76 28.38
CA LYS A 295 5.21 15.16 29.72
C LYS A 295 4.13 14.91 30.77
N ASP A 296 2.87 15.11 30.41
CA ASP A 296 1.76 14.87 31.32
C ASP A 296 1.28 13.41 31.26
N GLY A 297 1.40 12.73 32.40
CA GLY A 297 1.02 11.33 32.57
C GLY A 297 -0.47 11.06 32.33
N SER A 298 -1.33 12.07 32.42
CA SER A 298 -2.77 11.97 32.16
C SER A 298 -3.08 11.54 30.71
N PHE A 299 -2.22 11.95 29.76
CA PHE A 299 -2.41 11.70 28.33
C PHE A 299 -1.95 10.31 27.88
N ARG A 300 -1.24 9.55 28.72
CA ARG A 300 -0.61 8.27 28.33
C ARG A 300 -1.57 7.26 27.68
N LYS A 301 -2.83 7.25 28.11
CA LYS A 301 -3.89 6.38 27.57
C LYS A 301 -4.46 6.85 26.22
N ILE A 302 -4.28 8.13 25.87
CA ILE A 302 -4.87 8.75 24.67
C ILE A 302 -3.85 9.22 23.64
N ILE A 303 -2.55 9.29 23.97
CA ILE A 303 -1.47 9.70 23.05
C ILE A 303 -1.61 9.00 21.69
N ASN A 304 -1.76 7.67 21.67
CA ASN A 304 -1.88 6.92 20.43
C ASN A 304 -3.13 7.27 19.59
N ARG A 305 -4.18 7.83 20.20
CA ARG A 305 -5.42 8.25 19.51
C ARG A 305 -5.29 9.63 18.86
N VAL A 306 -4.48 10.52 19.45
CA VAL A 306 -4.30 11.90 18.96
C VAL A 306 -3.01 12.07 18.14
N MET A 307 -2.05 11.15 18.27
CA MET A 307 -0.76 11.15 17.57
C MET A 307 -0.89 11.43 16.08
N SER A 308 -1.69 10.62 15.38
CA SER A 308 -1.84 10.72 13.93
C SER A 308 -2.45 12.06 13.51
N LYS A 309 -3.34 12.64 14.32
CA LYS A 309 -3.94 13.96 14.06
C LYS A 309 -2.90 15.07 14.17
N TYR A 310 -2.09 15.05 15.23
CA TYR A 310 -1.00 16.02 15.41
C TYR A 310 0.05 15.92 14.30
N LEU A 311 0.51 14.71 13.98
CA LEU A 311 1.50 14.52 12.92
C LEU A 311 0.94 15.02 11.58
N HIS A 312 -0.29 14.65 11.24
CA HIS A 312 -0.91 15.15 10.00
C HIS A 312 -1.03 16.68 9.99
N LEU A 313 -1.45 17.30 11.10
CA LEU A 313 -1.53 18.75 11.24
C LEU A 313 -0.15 19.41 11.06
N MET A 314 0.86 18.97 11.80
CA MET A 314 2.22 19.53 11.72
C MET A 314 2.81 19.38 10.31
N VAL A 315 2.43 18.34 9.56
CA VAL A 315 2.93 18.17 8.19
C VAL A 315 2.26 19.13 7.23
N SER A 316 0.97 19.37 7.39
CA SER A 316 0.16 20.12 6.42
C SER A 316 0.03 21.61 6.74
N TYR A 317 0.07 22.02 8.01
CA TYR A 317 -0.10 23.41 8.44
C TYR A 317 0.94 24.36 7.83
N PRO A 318 2.24 23.99 7.67
CA PRO A 318 3.21 24.81 6.94
C PRO A 318 2.83 25.12 5.49
N ASP A 319 2.16 24.19 4.80
CA ASP A 319 1.75 24.33 3.40
C ASP A 319 0.36 24.97 3.25
N GLN A 320 -0.48 24.83 4.26
CA GLN A 320 -1.85 25.33 4.31
C GLN A 320 -2.17 25.82 5.74
N PRO A 321 -1.80 27.05 6.12
CA PRO A 321 -2.00 27.54 7.49
C PRO A 321 -3.45 28.00 7.74
N TYR A 322 -4.42 27.24 7.22
CA TYR A 322 -5.86 27.49 7.30
C TYR A 322 -6.67 26.23 6.97
N GLY A 323 -7.96 26.20 7.35
CA GLY A 323 -8.88 25.12 7.03
C GLY A 323 -8.56 23.81 7.76
N HIS A 324 -7.97 23.92 8.95
CA HIS A 324 -7.65 22.80 9.83
C HIS A 324 -8.60 22.77 11.03
N GLU A 325 -9.15 21.59 11.33
CA GLU A 325 -9.94 21.40 12.54
C GLU A 325 -9.04 21.38 13.79
N PRO A 326 -9.48 21.99 14.90
CA PRO A 326 -8.79 21.89 16.18
C PRO A 326 -8.65 20.43 16.64
N ILE A 327 -7.57 20.13 17.35
CA ILE A 327 -7.36 18.80 17.90
C ILE A 327 -8.05 18.69 19.26
N MET A 328 -9.07 17.85 19.34
CA MET A 328 -9.88 17.64 20.55
C MET A 328 -9.43 16.43 21.37
N HIS A 329 -9.56 16.50 22.69
CA HIS A 329 -9.34 15.40 23.61
C HIS A 329 -10.41 14.31 23.37
N PRO A 330 -10.04 13.04 23.12
CA PRO A 330 -10.96 12.00 22.67
C PRO A 330 -11.94 11.47 23.75
N ILE A 331 -11.99 12.10 24.93
CA ILE A 331 -12.81 11.67 26.07
C ILE A 331 -13.53 12.90 26.65
N THR A 332 -12.78 13.90 27.11
CA THR A 332 -13.35 15.12 27.69
C THR A 332 -13.87 16.09 26.63
N ASN A 333 -13.44 15.94 25.38
CA ASN A 333 -13.76 16.84 24.27
C ASN A 333 -13.23 18.27 24.47
N ASP A 334 -12.20 18.45 25.29
CA ASP A 334 -11.48 19.72 25.45
C ASP A 334 -10.54 19.96 24.26
N THR A 335 -10.32 21.22 23.89
CA THR A 335 -9.37 21.60 22.84
C THR A 335 -7.93 21.41 23.33
N LEU A 336 -7.17 20.51 22.67
CA LEU A 336 -5.74 20.29 22.95
C LEU A 336 -4.84 21.21 22.13
N CYS A 337 -5.26 21.52 20.90
CA CYS A 337 -4.53 22.40 20.00
C CYS A 337 -5.51 23.19 19.15
N GLU A 338 -5.40 24.51 19.23
CA GLU A 338 -6.08 25.43 18.30
C GLU A 338 -5.34 25.45 16.96
N THR A 339 -6.08 25.75 15.90
CA THR A 339 -5.60 25.78 14.52
C THR A 339 -6.16 27.02 13.82
N PRO A 340 -5.65 28.21 14.15
CA PRO A 340 -6.16 29.44 13.55
C PRO A 340 -5.86 29.50 12.05
N ASP A 341 -6.78 30.11 11.30
CA ASP A 341 -6.59 30.44 9.90
C ASP A 341 -5.76 31.73 9.79
N LEU A 342 -4.54 31.62 9.28
CA LEU A 342 -3.60 32.76 9.17
C LEU A 342 -3.71 33.53 7.85
N CYS A 343 -4.35 32.93 6.84
CA CYS A 343 -4.63 33.58 5.57
C CYS A 343 -5.86 32.96 4.90
N ALA A 344 -6.32 33.61 3.83
CA ALA A 344 -7.47 33.13 3.08
C ALA A 344 -7.12 31.84 2.30
N PRO A 345 -8.12 30.98 2.02
CA PRO A 345 -7.93 29.83 1.14
C PRO A 345 -7.32 30.21 -0.22
N ASN A 346 -6.52 29.31 -0.80
CA ASN A 346 -5.77 29.51 -2.05
C ASN A 346 -4.71 30.63 -2.01
N THR A 347 -4.39 31.20 -0.86
CA THR A 347 -3.28 32.18 -0.76
C THR A 347 -1.94 31.48 -1.05
N LEU A 348 -1.13 32.07 -1.92
CA LEU A 348 0.23 31.59 -2.23
C LEU A 348 1.14 31.69 -0.99
N GLN A 349 1.90 30.63 -0.75
CA GLN A 349 2.81 30.45 0.36
C GLN A 349 4.27 30.50 -0.11
N ALA A 350 5.21 30.61 0.82
CA ALA A 350 6.65 30.68 0.53
C ALA A 350 7.14 29.52 -0.37
N LYS A 351 6.58 28.31 -0.18
CA LYS A 351 6.91 27.16 -1.01
C LYS A 351 6.44 27.30 -2.47
N ASP A 352 5.29 27.92 -2.72
CA ASP A 352 4.79 28.16 -4.08
C ASP A 352 5.71 29.12 -4.84
N TYR A 353 6.13 30.22 -4.20
CA TYR A 353 7.06 31.17 -4.78
C TYR A 353 8.43 30.55 -5.07
N ARG A 354 8.95 29.76 -4.12
CA ARG A 354 10.23 29.08 -4.31
C ARG A 354 10.18 28.04 -5.43
N LEU A 355 9.06 27.32 -5.55
CA LEU A 355 8.83 26.40 -6.66
C LEU A 355 8.87 27.15 -7.99
N TRP A 356 8.15 28.27 -8.11
CA TRP A 356 8.14 29.09 -9.32
C TRP A 356 9.53 29.60 -9.68
N GLU A 357 10.28 30.15 -8.72
CA GLU A 357 11.64 30.67 -8.92
C GLU A 357 12.59 29.62 -9.51
N LEU A 358 12.47 28.36 -9.08
CA LEU A 358 13.28 27.26 -9.58
C LEU A 358 12.80 26.74 -10.94
N MET A 359 11.49 26.73 -11.18
CA MET A 359 10.87 26.19 -12.39
C MET A 359 10.94 27.14 -13.58
N GLU A 360 10.75 28.44 -13.37
CA GLU A 360 10.70 29.44 -14.45
C GLU A 360 11.92 29.39 -15.39
N PRO A 361 13.19 29.39 -14.93
CA PRO A 361 14.33 29.33 -15.83
C PRO A 361 14.41 28.01 -16.62
N LYS A 362 13.88 26.91 -16.09
CA LYS A 362 13.82 25.60 -16.77
C LYS A 362 12.78 25.61 -17.87
N LEU A 363 11.60 26.14 -17.58
CA LEU A 363 10.54 26.32 -18.57
C LEU A 363 11.00 27.22 -19.73
N LYS A 364 11.75 28.30 -19.43
CA LYS A 364 12.35 29.18 -20.44
C LYS A 364 13.36 28.46 -21.35
N ARG A 365 14.01 27.41 -20.87
CA ARG A 365 14.89 26.52 -21.68
C ARG A 365 14.13 25.44 -22.47
N GLY A 366 12.80 25.40 -22.36
CA GLY A 366 11.98 24.39 -23.02
C GLY A 366 11.95 23.03 -22.29
N GLU A 367 12.47 22.96 -21.06
CA GLU A 367 12.35 21.75 -20.24
C GLU A 367 10.90 21.49 -19.84
N LYS A 368 10.53 20.22 -19.74
CA LYS A 368 9.23 19.81 -19.20
C LYS A 368 9.40 19.36 -17.77
N ILE A 369 8.39 19.68 -16.95
CA ILE A 369 8.48 19.57 -15.50
C ILE A 369 7.39 18.65 -14.95
N ILE A 370 7.75 17.81 -13.97
CA ILE A 370 6.77 17.10 -13.13
C ILE A 370 6.75 17.74 -11.76
N ILE A 371 5.56 18.01 -11.22
CA ILE A 371 5.34 18.37 -9.82
C ILE A 371 4.62 17.19 -9.16
N TYR A 372 5.30 16.56 -8.20
CA TYR A 372 4.71 15.56 -7.33
C TYR A 372 4.03 16.22 -6.14
N ASN A 373 2.77 15.83 -5.94
CA ASN A 373 1.95 16.21 -4.80
C ASN A 373 1.27 14.97 -4.21
N SER A 374 1.67 14.60 -3.00
CA SER A 374 1.19 13.39 -2.32
C SER A 374 -0.11 13.64 -1.54
N TRP A 375 -0.35 14.87 -1.10
CA TRP A 375 -1.48 15.22 -0.22
C TRP A 375 -2.72 15.66 -1.00
N THR A 376 -3.62 14.72 -1.28
CA THR A 376 -4.85 15.00 -2.05
C THR A 376 -5.88 15.87 -1.31
N ARG A 377 -5.79 15.99 0.02
CA ARG A 377 -6.71 16.83 0.81
C ARG A 377 -6.40 18.32 0.69
N LEU A 378 -5.14 18.67 0.43
CA LEU A 378 -4.71 20.07 0.39
C LEU A 378 -5.10 20.70 -0.95
N ASP A 379 -5.33 22.01 -0.93
CA ASP A 379 -5.65 22.82 -2.12
C ASP A 379 -4.42 23.12 -3.00
N THR A 380 -3.25 22.58 -2.65
CA THR A 380 -2.00 22.80 -3.35
C THR A 380 -2.09 22.51 -4.85
N HIS A 381 -2.74 21.42 -5.25
CA HIS A 381 -2.85 21.07 -6.67
C HIS A 381 -3.70 22.09 -7.45
N SER A 382 -4.81 22.56 -6.88
CA SER A 382 -5.64 23.62 -7.48
C SER A 382 -4.94 24.97 -7.50
N LYS A 383 -4.22 25.30 -6.41
CA LYS A 383 -3.45 26.54 -6.27
C LYS A 383 -2.32 26.62 -7.30
N LEU A 384 -1.53 25.55 -7.45
CA LEU A 384 -0.46 25.46 -8.44
C LEU A 384 -1.01 25.45 -9.87
N LEU A 385 -2.15 24.78 -10.11
CA LEU A 385 -2.81 24.80 -11.42
C LEU A 385 -3.22 26.22 -11.81
N ALA A 386 -3.84 26.97 -10.89
CA ALA A 386 -4.24 28.35 -11.11
C ALA A 386 -3.01 29.25 -11.37
N LEU A 387 -2.02 29.21 -10.48
CA LEU A 387 -0.79 29.99 -10.58
C LEU A 387 -0.10 29.80 -11.94
N LEU A 388 0.10 28.54 -12.36
CA LEU A 388 0.80 28.24 -13.61
C LEU A 388 -0.03 28.62 -14.84
N THR A 389 -1.36 28.46 -14.78
CA THR A 389 -2.25 28.86 -15.87
C THR A 389 -2.26 30.38 -16.06
N GLU A 390 -2.25 31.15 -14.98
CA GLU A 390 -2.15 32.62 -15.02
C GLU A 390 -0.85 33.10 -15.66
N HIS A 391 0.25 32.35 -15.48
CA HIS A 391 1.53 32.61 -16.13
C HIS A 391 1.60 32.06 -17.58
N GLY A 392 0.49 31.60 -18.14
CA GLY A 392 0.40 31.11 -19.52
C GLY A 392 1.05 29.73 -19.75
N ILE A 393 1.37 28.99 -18.69
CA ILE A 393 2.01 27.68 -18.79
C ILE A 393 0.95 26.60 -19.05
N ASN A 394 1.19 25.73 -20.03
CA ASN A 394 0.30 24.60 -20.28
C ASN A 394 0.52 23.48 -19.25
N VAL A 395 -0.17 23.63 -18.12
CA VAL A 395 -0.16 22.67 -17.01
C VAL A 395 -1.33 21.68 -17.12
N LYS A 396 -1.10 20.43 -16.71
CA LYS A 396 -2.15 19.40 -16.57
C LYS A 396 -2.03 18.70 -15.22
N PHE A 397 -3.19 18.42 -14.62
CA PHE A 397 -3.29 17.58 -13.44
C PHE A 397 -3.78 16.17 -13.84
N MET A 398 -3.06 15.13 -13.44
CA MET A 398 -3.51 13.75 -13.62
C MET A 398 -4.35 13.32 -12.42
N SER A 399 -5.65 13.17 -12.65
CA SER A 399 -6.59 12.69 -11.62
C SER A 399 -6.46 11.19 -11.38
N PRO A 400 -6.68 10.70 -10.14
CA PRO A 400 -6.81 9.27 -9.83
C PRO A 400 -7.90 8.53 -10.62
N SER A 401 -8.86 9.26 -11.21
CA SER A 401 -9.90 8.67 -12.07
C SER A 401 -9.35 8.11 -13.39
N VAL A 402 -8.13 8.47 -13.79
CA VAL A 402 -7.46 7.87 -14.94
C VAL A 402 -6.99 6.46 -14.57
N SER A 403 -7.59 5.46 -15.21
CA SER A 403 -7.25 4.04 -15.03
C SER A 403 -5.78 3.78 -15.35
N THR A 404 -5.13 2.92 -14.57
CA THR A 404 -3.70 2.59 -14.67
C THR A 404 -3.25 2.34 -16.11
N ASP A 405 -3.97 1.48 -16.85
CA ASP A 405 -3.62 1.06 -18.21
C ASP A 405 -3.69 2.20 -19.26
N LYS A 406 -4.29 3.34 -18.91
CA LYS A 406 -4.44 4.51 -19.80
C LYS A 406 -3.56 5.68 -19.41
N ARG A 407 -2.79 5.58 -18.33
CA ARG A 407 -2.00 6.72 -17.81
C ARG A 407 -0.90 7.13 -18.78
N GLU A 408 -0.22 6.16 -19.37
CA GLU A 408 0.84 6.41 -20.36
C GLU A 408 0.30 7.10 -21.62
N GLU A 409 -0.73 6.52 -22.23
CA GLU A 409 -1.42 7.11 -23.39
C GLU A 409 -1.96 8.53 -23.08
N TRP A 410 -2.48 8.74 -21.86
CA TRP A 410 -2.95 10.05 -21.44
C TRP A 410 -1.80 11.06 -21.39
N VAL A 411 -0.65 10.71 -20.83
CA VAL A 411 0.54 11.59 -20.76
C VAL A 411 1.00 11.94 -22.16
N GLU A 412 1.16 10.95 -23.05
CA GLU A 412 1.56 11.18 -24.44
C GLU A 412 0.60 12.15 -25.16
N LYS A 413 -0.70 11.97 -24.97
CA LYS A 413 -1.72 12.83 -25.57
C LYS A 413 -1.61 14.27 -25.06
N GLN A 414 -1.33 14.47 -23.78
CA GLN A 414 -1.13 15.83 -23.24
C GLN A 414 0.19 16.44 -23.75
N LEU A 415 1.26 15.65 -23.87
CA LEU A 415 2.52 16.11 -24.45
C LEU A 415 2.35 16.56 -25.91
N LYS A 416 1.58 15.81 -26.72
CA LYS A 416 1.23 16.19 -28.10
C LYS A 416 0.39 17.48 -28.17
N LYS A 417 -0.36 17.80 -27.10
CA LYS A 417 -1.09 19.07 -26.95
C LYS A 417 -0.25 20.20 -26.36
N GLY A 418 1.07 20.04 -26.28
CA GLY A 418 2.00 21.05 -25.80
C GLY A 418 2.06 21.21 -24.28
N MET A 419 1.73 20.17 -23.51
CA MET A 419 1.88 20.19 -22.05
C MET A 419 3.36 20.43 -21.66
N GLN A 420 3.57 21.38 -20.76
CA GLN A 420 4.87 21.75 -20.22
C GLN A 420 5.05 21.26 -18.78
N VAL A 421 3.98 21.26 -17.99
CA VAL A 421 4.00 20.87 -16.57
C VAL A 421 2.95 19.81 -16.29
N LEU A 422 3.35 18.73 -15.63
CA LEU A 422 2.46 17.68 -15.13
C LEU A 422 2.41 17.73 -13.59
N ILE A 423 1.23 17.98 -13.02
CA ILE A 423 0.97 17.82 -11.58
C ILE A 423 0.36 16.43 -11.37
N VAL A 424 0.98 15.61 -10.52
CA VAL A 424 0.53 14.22 -10.31
C VAL A 424 0.86 13.72 -8.91
N ASN A 425 0.03 12.83 -8.38
CA ASN A 425 0.39 12.09 -7.18
C ASN A 425 1.42 11.01 -7.52
N PRO A 426 2.56 10.90 -6.81
CA PRO A 426 3.60 9.94 -7.16
C PRO A 426 3.12 8.48 -7.17
N LYS A 427 2.07 8.13 -6.40
CA LYS A 427 1.44 6.80 -6.44
C LYS A 427 0.80 6.46 -7.79
N LEU A 428 0.38 7.46 -8.57
CA LEU A 428 -0.24 7.23 -9.87
C LEU A 428 0.78 6.86 -10.95
N VAL A 429 2.04 7.22 -10.74
CA VAL A 429 3.16 6.90 -11.62
C VAL A 429 4.10 5.88 -10.99
N GLU A 430 3.62 5.18 -9.96
CA GLU A 430 4.40 4.21 -9.21
C GLU A 430 4.78 3.03 -10.10
N THR A 431 3.94 2.52 -10.98
CA THR A 431 4.24 1.35 -11.82
C THR A 431 4.10 1.61 -13.32
N GLY A 432 4.96 0.96 -14.11
CA GLY A 432 4.75 0.76 -15.55
C GLY A 432 4.78 1.96 -16.51
N ILE A 433 4.92 3.21 -16.05
CA ILE A 433 4.92 4.39 -16.94
C ILE A 433 6.34 4.92 -17.18
N ASP A 434 6.64 5.30 -18.42
CA ASP A 434 7.88 5.99 -18.78
C ASP A 434 7.65 7.50 -18.95
N LEU A 435 8.47 8.31 -18.27
CA LEU A 435 8.31 9.77 -18.18
C LEU A 435 9.54 10.53 -18.71
N ASN A 436 10.23 9.94 -19.69
CA ASN A 436 11.49 10.47 -20.22
C ASN A 436 11.40 11.90 -20.77
N ALA A 437 10.21 12.33 -21.19
CA ALA A 437 9.98 13.68 -21.68
C ALA A 437 10.23 14.77 -20.61
N PHE A 438 10.24 14.40 -19.33
CA PHE A 438 10.40 15.31 -18.20
C PHE A 438 11.79 15.18 -17.59
N THR A 439 12.52 16.28 -17.53
CA THR A 439 13.93 16.31 -17.08
C THR A 439 14.10 16.90 -15.68
N SER A 440 13.11 17.67 -15.24
CA SER A 440 13.09 18.36 -13.96
C SER A 440 11.88 17.93 -13.15
N LEU A 441 12.11 17.33 -11.99
CA LEU A 441 11.07 16.75 -11.14
C LEU A 441 11.07 17.51 -9.81
N PHE A 442 9.90 17.91 -9.33
CA PHE A 442 9.74 18.68 -8.11
C PHE A 442 8.80 17.94 -7.17
N PHE A 443 9.32 17.45 -6.05
CA PHE A 443 8.51 17.02 -4.92
C PHE A 443 8.12 18.26 -4.11
N TYR A 444 6.91 18.78 -4.34
CA TYR A 444 6.35 19.87 -3.54
C TYR A 444 6.15 19.42 -2.08
N ASP A 445 5.68 18.18 -1.95
CA ASP A 445 5.62 17.46 -0.69
C ASP A 445 6.11 16.03 -0.90
N VAL A 446 6.62 15.42 0.16
CA VAL A 446 7.11 14.04 0.15
C VAL A 446 6.15 13.18 0.96
N GLY A 447 5.52 12.22 0.31
CA GLY A 447 4.82 11.15 1.00
C GLY A 447 5.82 10.29 1.77
N TYR A 448 5.51 9.90 3.01
CA TYR A 448 6.40 9.10 3.88
C TYR A 448 6.55 7.63 3.46
N ASN A 449 6.31 7.31 2.18
CA ASN A 449 6.62 6.02 1.59
C ASN A 449 7.89 6.14 0.73
N LEU A 450 9.01 5.63 1.27
CA LEU A 450 10.31 5.62 0.60
C LEU A 450 10.28 4.92 -0.76
N TYR A 451 9.50 3.85 -0.89
CA TYR A 451 9.40 3.08 -2.14
C TYR A 451 8.76 3.94 -3.24
N THR A 452 7.60 4.53 -2.96
CA THR A 452 6.92 5.43 -3.89
C THR A 452 7.79 6.62 -4.27
N PHE A 453 8.50 7.22 -3.31
CA PHE A 453 9.44 8.33 -3.58
C PHE A 453 10.55 7.91 -4.55
N ARG A 454 11.28 6.83 -4.24
CA ARG A 454 12.37 6.31 -5.09
C ARG A 454 11.88 5.99 -6.49
N GLN A 455 10.75 5.31 -6.58
CA GLN A 455 10.22 4.85 -7.84
C GLN A 455 9.81 6.03 -8.70
N ALA A 456 9.11 7.01 -8.14
CA ALA A 456 8.72 8.24 -8.84
C ALA A 456 9.93 9.08 -9.28
N ALA A 457 10.92 9.27 -8.40
CA ALA A 457 12.12 10.07 -8.71
C ALA A 457 12.94 9.50 -9.88
N ARG A 458 12.95 8.16 -10.04
CA ARG A 458 13.65 7.47 -11.13
C ARG A 458 12.82 7.29 -12.41
N ARG A 459 11.57 7.75 -12.49
CA ARG A 459 10.72 7.56 -13.70
C ARG A 459 11.22 8.27 -14.96
N SER A 460 11.98 9.34 -14.77
CA SER A 460 12.62 10.09 -15.84
C SER A 460 14.06 9.66 -16.11
N TYR A 461 14.62 8.79 -15.27
CA TYR A 461 16.00 8.31 -15.35
C TYR A 461 16.03 6.89 -15.93
N ARG A 462 16.07 6.82 -17.26
CA ARG A 462 16.02 5.56 -18.03
C ARG A 462 17.16 5.51 -19.05
N ILE A 463 17.47 4.31 -19.53
CA ILE A 463 18.58 4.07 -20.47
C ILE A 463 18.40 4.80 -21.81
N ASN A 464 17.15 5.04 -22.21
CA ASN A 464 16.78 5.77 -23.43
C ASN A 464 16.58 7.28 -23.20
N GLN A 465 17.03 7.81 -22.05
CA GLN A 465 17.02 9.23 -21.77
C GLN A 465 18.07 9.95 -22.63
N THR A 466 17.66 11.02 -23.30
CA THR A 466 18.53 11.81 -24.18
C THR A 466 18.96 13.14 -23.56
N ALA A 467 18.29 13.58 -22.49
CA ALA A 467 18.69 14.76 -21.75
C ALA A 467 20.02 14.50 -21.01
N PRO A 468 20.95 15.46 -20.94
CA PRO A 468 22.25 15.25 -20.31
C PRO A 468 22.18 15.13 -18.78
N ARG A 469 21.12 15.68 -18.17
CA ARG A 469 20.96 15.76 -16.72
C ARG A 469 19.49 15.69 -16.32
N ILE A 470 19.21 14.95 -15.26
CA ILE A 470 17.92 14.84 -14.59
C ILE A 470 18.06 15.42 -13.18
N GLU A 471 17.19 16.35 -12.82
CA GLU A 471 17.26 17.05 -11.54
C GLU A 471 15.96 16.84 -10.75
N VAL A 472 16.09 16.36 -9.52
CA VAL A 472 14.98 16.06 -8.62
C VAL A 472 15.04 17.00 -7.43
N TYR A 473 14.18 18.02 -7.41
CA TYR A 473 14.10 19.00 -6.32
C TYR A 473 13.12 18.53 -5.26
N ILE A 474 13.53 18.62 -3.99
CA ILE A 474 12.72 18.18 -2.85
C ILE A 474 12.48 19.38 -1.93
N LEU A 475 11.27 19.92 -1.94
CA LEU A 475 10.93 21.13 -1.18
C LEU A 475 10.48 20.76 0.23
N TYR A 476 11.00 21.47 1.23
CA TYR A 476 10.61 21.30 2.63
C TYR A 476 10.77 22.60 3.42
N TYR A 477 9.97 22.76 4.47
CA TYR A 477 10.19 23.84 5.43
C TYR A 477 11.24 23.46 6.47
N LYS A 478 12.22 24.34 6.69
CA LYS A 478 13.27 24.18 7.72
C LYS A 478 12.66 24.20 9.12
N ASP A 479 13.32 23.54 10.07
CA ASP A 479 12.90 23.47 11.47
C ASP A 479 11.46 22.92 11.68
N THR A 480 10.95 22.17 10.70
CA THR A 480 9.65 21.51 10.77
C THR A 480 9.79 19.99 10.74
N ILE A 481 8.65 19.33 10.94
CA ILE A 481 8.52 17.89 10.77
C ILE A 481 8.86 17.44 9.33
N GLN A 482 8.69 18.32 8.33
CA GLN A 482 9.04 18.01 6.94
C GLN A 482 10.55 17.82 6.77
N ALA A 483 11.35 18.74 7.33
CA ALA A 483 12.81 18.63 7.34
C ALA A 483 13.27 17.35 8.05
N LYS A 484 12.67 17.04 9.21
CA LYS A 484 13.04 15.86 9.98
C LYS A 484 12.66 14.55 9.30
N ALA A 485 11.50 14.51 8.63
CA ALA A 485 11.10 13.38 7.83
C ALA A 485 12.08 13.15 6.67
N LEU A 486 12.47 14.22 5.97
CA LEU A 486 13.40 14.13 4.86
C LEU A 486 14.81 13.68 5.30
N GLU A 487 15.28 14.13 6.47
CA GLU A 487 16.52 13.67 7.09
C GLU A 487 16.50 12.15 7.35
N LEU A 488 15.45 11.67 8.01
CA LEU A 488 15.26 10.24 8.26
C LEU A 488 15.15 9.44 6.95
N MET A 489 14.48 10.00 5.94
CA MET A 489 14.40 9.38 4.61
C MET A 489 15.79 9.29 3.97
N SER A 490 16.59 10.36 3.99
CA SER A 490 17.94 10.37 3.39
C SER A 490 18.85 9.29 4.00
N GLN A 491 18.80 9.12 5.31
CA GLN A 491 19.56 8.09 6.02
C GLN A 491 19.14 6.69 5.58
N LYS A 492 17.82 6.47 5.42
CA LYS A 492 17.24 5.21 4.94
C LYS A 492 17.51 4.96 3.44
N LEU A 493 17.58 6.00 2.63
CA LEU A 493 17.89 5.89 1.21
C LEU A 493 19.37 5.53 1.00
N LEU A 494 20.29 6.17 1.71
CA LEU A 494 21.72 5.84 1.68
C LEU A 494 21.96 4.39 2.11
N ALA A 495 21.36 4.00 3.23
CA ALA A 495 21.37 2.64 3.74
C ALA A 495 21.00 1.62 2.67
N ALA A 496 19.88 1.83 1.97
CA ALA A 496 19.42 0.89 0.98
C ALA A 496 20.20 0.93 -0.35
N GLN A 497 20.82 2.05 -0.73
CA GLN A 497 21.71 2.09 -1.90
C GLN A 497 23.00 1.28 -1.68
N VAL A 498 23.57 1.33 -0.46
CA VAL A 498 24.73 0.50 -0.11
C VAL A 498 24.41 -0.98 -0.34
N ILE A 499 23.23 -1.44 0.09
CA ILE A 499 22.78 -2.84 -0.06
C ILE A 499 22.63 -3.27 -1.52
N GLU A 500 22.09 -2.38 -2.38
CA GLU A 500 21.79 -2.70 -3.78
C GLU A 500 23.07 -2.80 -4.65
N GLY A 501 24.16 -2.13 -4.26
CA GLY A 501 25.44 -2.14 -4.99
C GLY A 501 26.52 -3.05 -4.38
N HIS A 502 26.59 -3.17 -3.05
CA HIS A 502 27.51 -4.04 -2.34
C HIS A 502 26.88 -4.51 -1.02
N ILE A 503 26.50 -5.78 -0.92
CA ILE A 503 25.98 -6.36 0.33
C ILE A 503 27.08 -6.30 1.41
N SER A 504 27.13 -5.22 2.20
CA SER A 504 27.94 -5.10 3.42
C SER A 504 27.07 -5.29 4.66
N ASP A 505 27.68 -5.70 5.77
CA ASP A 505 27.01 -5.86 7.06
C ASP A 505 26.39 -4.53 7.55
N GLU A 506 26.95 -3.37 7.17
CA GLU A 506 26.36 -2.06 7.47
C GLU A 506 25.06 -1.78 6.68
N GLY A 507 24.97 -2.22 5.43
CA GLY A 507 23.75 -2.12 4.64
C GLY A 507 22.58 -2.88 5.27
N ILE A 508 22.85 -4.09 5.78
CA ILE A 508 21.84 -4.94 6.42
C ILE A 508 21.39 -4.37 7.78
N ALA A 509 22.33 -3.84 8.57
CA ALA A 509 22.01 -3.16 9.82
C ALA A 509 21.13 -1.92 9.61
N ALA A 510 21.29 -1.21 8.49
CA ALA A 510 20.56 0.01 8.22
C ALA A 510 19.09 -0.23 7.78
N MET A 511 18.73 -1.47 7.36
CA MET A 511 17.33 -1.87 7.16
C MET A 511 16.52 -1.83 8.47
N HIS A 512 17.17 -2.09 9.62
CA HIS A 512 16.56 -2.21 10.95
C HIS A 512 15.64 -1.02 11.31
N HIS A 513 15.90 0.17 10.76
CA HIS A 513 15.17 1.41 11.06
C HIS A 513 13.99 1.72 10.12
N CYS A 514 13.76 0.99 9.04
CA CYS A 514 12.98 1.53 7.92
C CYS A 514 11.45 1.69 8.11
N MET A 515 10.80 0.97 9.03
CA MET A 515 9.39 0.63 8.78
C MET A 515 8.33 1.44 9.54
N ASP A 516 8.69 2.25 10.54
CA ASP A 516 7.72 3.15 11.16
C ASP A 516 8.25 4.58 11.18
N MET A 517 8.28 5.18 9.99
CA MET A 517 8.58 6.60 9.81
C MET A 517 7.72 7.45 10.73
N THR A 518 6.44 7.11 10.91
CA THR A 518 5.51 7.88 11.75
C THR A 518 5.89 7.84 13.23
N SER A 519 6.22 6.66 13.77
CA SER A 519 6.67 6.54 15.16
C SER A 519 8.06 7.11 15.39
N GLU A 520 8.99 6.94 14.46
CA GLU A 520 10.33 7.54 14.54
C GLU A 520 10.25 9.06 14.46
N LEU A 521 9.43 9.59 13.57
CA LEU A 521 9.14 11.01 13.45
C LEU A 521 8.54 11.53 14.76
N ALA A 522 7.54 10.86 15.33
CA ALA A 522 6.96 11.23 16.62
C ALA A 522 8.02 11.28 17.75
N ARG A 523 8.90 10.27 17.83
CA ARG A 523 10.02 10.25 18.79
C ARG A 523 11.07 11.31 18.51
N SER A 524 11.28 11.69 17.25
CA SER A 524 12.25 12.72 16.89
C SER A 524 11.77 14.10 17.32
N ILE A 525 10.46 14.37 17.20
CA ILE A 525 9.85 15.63 17.64
C ILE A 525 10.05 15.85 19.14
N THR A 526 9.96 14.80 19.97
CA THR A 526 10.19 14.95 21.42
C THR A 526 11.64 15.31 21.75
N LYS A 527 12.60 14.99 20.85
CA LYS A 527 14.01 15.36 20.96
C LYS A 527 14.34 16.74 20.32
N GLY A 528 13.42 17.31 19.55
CA GLY A 528 13.56 18.60 18.86
C GLY A 528 13.60 18.48 17.33
N LEU A 529 13.14 19.52 16.64
CA LEU A 529 12.98 19.57 15.18
C LEU A 529 14.17 20.18 14.41
N LYS A 530 15.21 20.67 15.10
CA LYS A 530 16.39 21.22 14.42
C LYS A 530 17.09 20.11 13.65
N SER A 531 17.12 20.23 12.32
CA SER A 531 17.81 19.33 11.40
C SER A 531 19.14 19.94 10.96
N ASP A 532 20.18 19.11 10.88
CA ASP A 532 21.45 19.56 10.29
C ASP A 532 21.35 19.57 8.76
N LEU A 533 21.17 20.78 8.20
CA LEU A 533 21.05 21.00 6.76
C LEU A 533 22.31 20.55 6.00
N ALA A 534 23.49 20.58 6.63
CA ALA A 534 24.72 20.15 5.99
C ALA A 534 24.74 18.63 5.84
N VAL A 535 24.35 17.89 6.89
CA VAL A 535 24.22 16.42 6.83
C VAL A 535 23.19 16.00 5.80
N LEU A 536 22.03 16.68 5.75
CA LEU A 536 21.00 16.38 4.77
C LEU A 536 21.50 16.54 3.33
N ARG A 537 22.16 17.67 3.04
CA ARG A 537 22.73 17.94 1.70
C ARG A 537 23.84 16.96 1.34
N ASP A 538 24.72 16.65 2.29
CA ASP A 538 25.80 15.69 2.06
C ASP A 538 25.25 14.30 1.75
N ASN A 539 24.21 13.87 2.47
CA ASN A 539 23.57 12.59 2.22
C ASN A 539 23.00 12.50 0.79
N PHE A 540 22.25 13.51 0.34
CA PHE A 540 21.71 13.51 -1.02
C PHE A 540 22.79 13.66 -2.09
N LYS A 541 23.84 14.44 -1.83
CA LYS A 541 24.98 14.56 -2.74
C LYS A 541 25.72 13.24 -2.95
N ARG A 542 25.85 12.42 -1.91
CA ARG A 542 26.44 11.07 -2.03
C ARG A 542 25.59 10.11 -2.88
N MET A 543 24.30 10.40 -3.04
CA MET A 543 23.38 9.61 -3.87
C MET A 543 23.31 10.10 -5.32
N ALA A 544 24.00 11.20 -5.65
CA ALA A 544 24.02 11.77 -6.99
C ALA A 544 24.94 10.99 -7.93
N VAL A 545 24.54 10.89 -9.19
CA VAL A 545 25.34 10.34 -10.29
C VAL A 545 25.79 11.54 -11.12
N LEU A 546 27.02 12.00 -10.91
CA LEU A 546 27.60 13.14 -11.62
C LEU A 546 28.80 12.67 -12.44
N HIS A 547 28.92 13.18 -13.67
CA HIS A 547 30.10 12.91 -14.48
C HIS A 547 31.24 13.81 -14.02
N ASP A 548 32.44 13.24 -13.95
CA ASP A 548 33.62 14.00 -13.55
C ASP A 548 33.95 15.04 -14.63
N LYS A 549 34.08 16.33 -14.26
CA LYS A 549 34.28 17.45 -15.21
C LYS A 549 35.63 17.43 -15.96
N ASN A 550 36.44 16.38 -15.79
CA ASN A 550 37.80 16.27 -16.33
C ASN A 550 37.93 15.35 -17.55
N MET A 551 36.85 15.07 -18.30
CA MET A 551 36.98 14.56 -19.67
C MET A 551 36.59 15.64 -20.66
N ASP A 552 37.63 16.32 -21.15
CA ASP A 552 37.59 17.23 -22.29
C ASP A 552 37.06 16.46 -23.53
N LEU A 553 35.78 16.64 -23.84
CA LEU A 553 35.07 15.99 -24.96
C LEU A 553 35.50 16.54 -26.34
N SER A 554 36.60 17.28 -26.43
CA SER A 554 37.14 17.81 -27.67
C SER A 554 37.96 16.79 -28.50
N ALA A 555 38.13 15.55 -28.01
CA ALA A 555 39.01 14.56 -28.66
C ALA A 555 38.32 13.36 -29.35
N VAL A 556 36.99 13.24 -29.35
CA VAL A 556 36.32 12.10 -30.02
C VAL A 556 35.80 12.51 -31.39
N LYS A 557 36.64 12.37 -32.42
CA LYS A 557 36.15 12.28 -33.80
C LYS A 557 35.43 10.94 -33.98
N PRO A 558 34.24 10.91 -34.60
CA PRO A 558 33.57 9.66 -34.91
C PRO A 558 34.39 8.89 -35.96
N SER A 559 34.97 7.75 -35.57
CA SER A 559 35.48 6.78 -36.53
C SER A 559 34.29 6.06 -37.16
N ASN A 560 34.06 6.32 -38.45
CA ASN A 560 33.17 5.52 -39.29
C ASN A 560 33.73 4.10 -39.41
N GLU A 561 33.41 3.22 -38.47
CA GLU A 561 33.51 1.78 -38.68
C GLU A 561 32.11 1.16 -38.54
N GLN A 562 31.60 0.71 -39.69
CA GLN A 562 30.42 -0.13 -39.80
C GLN A 562 30.66 -1.42 -39.01
N ILE A 563 29.95 -1.58 -37.89
CA ILE A 563 29.91 -2.85 -37.16
C ILE A 563 29.04 -3.82 -37.98
N SER A 564 29.69 -4.75 -38.68
CA SER A 564 29.03 -5.86 -39.38
C SER A 564 28.60 -6.93 -38.38
N PHE A 565 27.30 -7.22 -38.30
CA PHE A 565 26.77 -8.37 -37.57
C PHE A 565 27.19 -9.66 -38.27
N TYR A 566 27.98 -10.50 -37.59
CA TYR A 566 28.38 -11.81 -38.11
C TYR A 566 27.23 -12.81 -38.09
N LYS A 567 27.17 -13.54 -39.21
CA LYS A 567 26.29 -14.66 -39.54
C LYS A 567 26.40 -15.81 -38.54
N ILE A 568 25.25 -16.35 -38.17
CA ILE A 568 25.10 -17.70 -37.59
C ILE A 568 25.34 -18.71 -38.71
N ALA A 569 26.30 -19.62 -38.53
CA ALA A 569 26.49 -20.79 -39.39
C ALA A 569 25.82 -22.01 -38.75
N SER A 570 25.09 -22.72 -39.61
CA SER A 570 24.50 -24.07 -39.55
C SER A 570 24.77 -24.96 -38.34
#